data_AF-A0A5B8VN55-F1
#
_entry.id   AF-A0A5B8VN55-F1
#
_cell.length_a   1.000
_cell.length_b   1.000
_cell.length_c   1.000
_cell.angle_alpha   90.00
_cell.angle_beta   90.00
_cell.angle_gamma   90.00
#
_symmetry.space_group_name_H-M   'P 1'
#
loop_
_entity.id
_entity.type
_entity.pdbx_description
1 polymer ?
#
loop_
_entity_poly.entity_id
_entity_poly.type
_entity_poly.pdbx_seq_one_letter_code
_entity_poly.pdbx_strand_id
1 'polypeptide(L)'
;MLYPTVTEYSLSGKNKLPLGKTIYSYNINSNTVSPGVAMTPLVADGRDAWRNIKLYSISVYKYQTGSYIPVKSQHFEYSAFITNHIPAAQTYLNWYSPIESQLLNLQLPVNGQDKFPHVSFTIICGGLKLIKETDTLYDDQYTSRKVITSTTYQYEGQHLQPSSSTTIDSRGLNQTRHFWYPFQSGLPGYDATQSSMLSTLTSNNRIGFPVEQKDSTDGVLMHTARQEFRYLGSYPLPGAIYFAHRAGADFKKTEVLAYDNHGHITEQKGDDGVLTSYLWGYNGLYPVAKIIGASYQSAFQLVSDAALNNSSISDQSMRGALDALRTGLPGARIWTYTYLPGIGVTSEQGPDGTLQYYSYDSLGRLISIRDNEGNILETHSYHNVNP
;
A
#
# COMPACT_ATOMS: atom_id res chain seq x y z
N MET A 1 3.84 3.76 -26.77
CA MET A 1 4.40 2.43 -27.10
C MET A 1 4.31 1.59 -25.84
N LEU A 2 3.70 0.41 -25.89
CA LEU A 2 3.64 -0.50 -24.73
C LEU A 2 4.70 -1.58 -24.91
N TYR A 3 5.49 -1.83 -23.86
CA TYR A 3 6.58 -2.79 -23.90
C TYR A 3 6.16 -4.09 -23.22
N PRO A 4 6.13 -5.24 -23.92
CA PRO A 4 5.81 -6.53 -23.30
C PRO A 4 6.91 -7.00 -22.35
N THR A 5 8.09 -6.38 -22.38
CA THR A 5 9.19 -6.70 -21.48
C THR A 5 10.02 -5.45 -21.19
N VAL A 6 10.40 -5.26 -19.93
CA VAL A 6 11.29 -4.20 -19.45
C VAL A 6 12.44 -4.86 -18.70
N THR A 7 13.69 -4.47 -18.97
CA THR A 7 14.87 -5.01 -18.28
C THR A 7 15.61 -3.90 -17.54
N GLU A 8 15.83 -4.11 -16.26
CA GLU A 8 16.62 -3.27 -15.37
C GLU A 8 17.98 -3.92 -15.14
N TYR A 9 19.08 -3.19 -15.35
CA TYR A 9 20.44 -3.68 -15.14
C TYR A 9 21.03 -3.11 -13.86
N SER A 10 21.63 -3.97 -13.04
CA SER A 10 22.41 -3.56 -11.87
C SER A 10 23.90 -3.54 -12.25
N LEU A 11 24.57 -2.41 -12.04
CA LEU A 11 25.97 -2.21 -12.37
C LEU A 11 26.76 -1.78 -11.13
N SER A 12 28.02 -2.19 -11.05
CA SER A 12 28.95 -1.74 -10.01
C SER A 12 29.20 -0.24 -10.11
N GLY A 13 29.06 0.48 -9.00
CA GLY A 13 29.34 1.91 -8.94
C GLY A 13 30.80 2.26 -9.28
N LYS A 14 31.75 1.37 -8.96
CA LYS A 14 33.20 1.61 -9.09
C LYS A 14 33.71 1.49 -10.53
N ASN A 15 33.21 0.52 -11.29
CA ASN A 15 33.78 0.16 -12.60
C ASN A 15 32.71 -0.14 -13.66
N LYS A 16 31.42 0.12 -13.37
CA LYS A 16 30.28 -0.10 -14.27
C LYS A 16 30.15 -1.52 -14.82
N LEU A 17 30.80 -2.50 -14.19
CA LEU A 17 30.64 -3.91 -14.54
C LEU A 17 29.25 -4.41 -14.14
N PRO A 18 28.65 -5.33 -14.92
CA PRO A 18 27.34 -5.90 -14.61
C PRO A 18 27.40 -6.72 -13.31
N LEU A 19 26.44 -6.47 -12.43
CA LEU A 19 26.19 -7.23 -11.20
C LEU A 19 25.00 -8.17 -11.37
N GLY A 20 24.02 -7.79 -12.18
CA GLY A 20 22.80 -8.55 -12.39
C GLY A 20 21.80 -7.81 -13.26
N LYS A 21 20.63 -8.42 -13.45
CA LYS A 21 19.50 -7.79 -14.12
C LYS A 21 18.17 -8.33 -13.61
N THR A 22 17.13 -7.51 -13.72
CA THR A 22 15.75 -7.88 -13.43
C THR A 22 14.92 -7.68 -14.70
N ILE A 23 14.19 -8.71 -15.10
CA ILE A 23 13.32 -8.69 -16.28
C ILE A 23 11.86 -8.72 -15.81
N TYR A 24 11.11 -7.69 -16.16
CA TYR A 24 9.66 -7.59 -15.96
C TYR A 24 8.98 -7.94 -17.28
N SER A 25 8.14 -8.96 -17.31
CA SER A 25 7.35 -9.33 -18.49
C SER A 25 5.88 -9.02 -18.23
N TYR A 26 5.22 -8.45 -19.23
CA TYR A 26 3.81 -8.06 -19.15
C TYR A 26 3.01 -8.83 -20.19
N ASN A 27 1.84 -9.31 -19.79
CA ASN A 27 0.85 -9.76 -20.74
C ASN A 27 0.03 -8.53 -21.18
N ILE A 28 0.12 -8.23 -22.47
CA ILE A 28 -0.55 -7.09 -23.10
C ILE A 28 -1.57 -7.66 -24.08
N ASN A 29 -2.78 -7.87 -23.59
CA ASN A 29 -3.89 -8.31 -24.41
C ASN A 29 -4.62 -7.09 -24.95
N SER A 30 -4.69 -6.94 -26.27
CA SER A 30 -5.68 -6.05 -26.89
C SER A 30 -7.04 -6.76 -26.86
N ASN A 31 -7.80 -6.60 -25.77
CA ASN A 31 -9.14 -7.19 -25.73
C ASN A 31 -10.16 -6.33 -26.47
N THR A 32 -11.07 -7.06 -27.12
CA THR A 32 -12.29 -6.68 -27.85
C THR A 32 -12.13 -5.83 -29.12
N VAL A 33 -12.56 -6.41 -30.24
CA VAL A 33 -13.05 -5.68 -31.39
C VAL A 33 -14.29 -4.92 -30.92
N SER A 34 -14.11 -3.65 -30.60
CA SER A 34 -15.21 -2.75 -30.32
C SER A 34 -16.19 -2.73 -31.50
N PRO A 35 -17.52 -2.80 -31.25
CA PRO A 35 -18.48 -2.72 -32.32
C PRO A 35 -18.26 -1.43 -33.11
N GLY A 36 -18.06 -1.57 -34.42
CA GLY A 36 -17.85 -0.46 -35.33
C GLY A 36 -19.18 0.18 -35.70
N VAL A 37 -19.17 1.49 -35.96
CA VAL A 37 -20.28 2.15 -36.65
C VAL A 37 -20.20 1.76 -38.12
N ALA A 38 -21.29 1.23 -38.67
CA ALA A 38 -21.34 0.78 -40.07
C ALA A 38 -20.84 1.87 -41.03
N MET A 39 -19.99 1.49 -42.00
CA MET A 39 -19.41 2.37 -43.02
C MET A 39 -18.54 3.52 -42.48
N THR A 40 -18.03 3.43 -41.24
CA THR A 40 -17.06 4.39 -40.69
C THR A 40 -15.89 3.66 -40.01
N PRO A 41 -14.74 4.32 -39.78
CA PRO A 41 -13.66 3.77 -38.96
C PRO A 41 -13.92 3.87 -37.44
N LEU A 42 -15.07 4.40 -37.02
CA LEU A 42 -15.38 4.66 -35.61
C LEU A 42 -15.76 3.37 -34.89
N VAL A 43 -15.21 3.18 -33.70
CA VAL A 43 -15.47 2.04 -32.83
C VAL A 43 -15.79 2.54 -31.42
N ALA A 44 -16.71 1.86 -30.73
CA ALA A 44 -17.07 2.23 -29.35
C ALA A 44 -16.03 1.74 -28.33
N ASP A 45 -15.43 2.61 -27.54
CA ASP A 45 -14.52 2.19 -26.45
C ASP A 45 -15.31 1.44 -25.36
N GLY A 46 -15.07 0.13 -25.22
CA GLY A 46 -15.71 -0.72 -24.21
C GLY A 46 -15.34 -0.39 -22.77
N ARG A 47 -14.40 0.56 -22.56
CA ARG A 47 -13.89 1.01 -21.25
C ARG A 47 -13.33 -0.12 -20.39
N ASP A 48 -12.77 -1.14 -21.02
CA ASP A 48 -12.33 -2.38 -20.38
C ASP A 48 -10.79 -2.52 -20.30
N ALA A 49 -10.07 -1.43 -20.59
CA ALA A 49 -8.62 -1.37 -20.62
C ALA A 49 -7.93 -1.80 -19.31
N TRP A 50 -8.65 -1.76 -18.18
CA TRP A 50 -8.21 -2.28 -16.89
C TRP A 50 -7.86 -3.77 -16.90
N ARG A 51 -8.23 -4.52 -17.96
CA ARG A 51 -7.91 -5.94 -18.16
C ARG A 51 -6.69 -6.18 -19.07
N ASN A 52 -6.20 -5.14 -19.75
CA ASN A 52 -5.37 -5.30 -20.93
C ASN A 52 -3.89 -5.41 -20.61
N ILE A 53 -3.43 -4.86 -19.49
CA ILE A 53 -2.02 -4.87 -19.10
C ILE A 53 -1.90 -5.46 -17.71
N LYS A 54 -1.13 -6.54 -17.59
CA LYS A 54 -0.84 -7.18 -16.30
C LYS A 54 0.59 -7.68 -16.27
N LEU A 55 1.25 -7.52 -15.12
CA LEU A 55 2.57 -8.07 -14.88
C LEU A 55 2.46 -9.60 -14.92
N TYR A 56 3.16 -10.24 -15.84
CA TYR A 56 3.10 -11.69 -16.04
C TYR A 56 4.19 -12.42 -15.24
N SER A 57 5.39 -11.84 -15.19
CA SER A 57 6.49 -12.41 -14.42
C SER A 57 7.58 -11.38 -14.10
N ILE A 58 8.31 -11.65 -13.02
CA ILE A 58 9.59 -11.00 -12.69
C ILE A 58 10.66 -12.08 -12.69
N SER A 59 11.78 -11.86 -13.38
CA SER A 59 12.94 -12.76 -13.34
C SER A 59 14.21 -11.99 -12.96
N VAL A 60 14.84 -12.38 -11.85
CA VAL A 60 16.05 -11.77 -11.32
C VAL A 60 17.24 -12.65 -11.60
N TYR A 61 18.31 -12.05 -12.10
CA TYR A 61 19.56 -12.72 -12.44
C TYR A 61 20.74 -12.03 -11.78
N LYS A 62 21.73 -12.83 -11.36
CA LYS A 62 23.07 -12.36 -11.00
C LYS A 62 24.01 -12.53 -12.19
N TYR A 63 25.02 -11.69 -12.28
CA TYR A 63 26.08 -11.84 -13.29
C TYR A 63 27.28 -12.58 -12.69
N GLN A 64 27.69 -13.69 -13.30
CA GLN A 64 28.88 -14.44 -12.92
C GLN A 64 29.60 -14.96 -14.18
N THR A 65 30.91 -14.75 -14.23
CA THR A 65 31.81 -15.32 -15.27
C THR A 65 31.27 -15.20 -16.70
N GLY A 66 30.85 -14.00 -17.11
CA GLY A 66 30.38 -13.76 -18.48
C GLY A 66 28.88 -14.01 -18.72
N SER A 67 28.17 -14.61 -17.77
CA SER A 67 26.80 -15.09 -17.96
C SER A 67 25.85 -14.59 -16.86
N TYR A 68 24.55 -14.52 -17.18
CA TYR A 68 23.49 -14.20 -16.24
C TYR A 68 22.85 -15.50 -15.72
N ILE A 69 22.92 -15.72 -14.42
CA ILE A 69 22.41 -16.91 -13.74
C ILE A 69 21.12 -16.53 -12.99
N PRO A 70 20.01 -17.28 -13.15
CA PRO A 70 18.77 -16.97 -12.45
C PRO A 70 18.93 -17.14 -10.95
N VAL A 71 18.35 -16.21 -10.19
CA VAL A 71 18.36 -16.20 -8.71
C VAL A 71 16.95 -16.38 -8.18
N LYS A 72 15.99 -15.62 -8.73
CA LYS A 72 14.58 -15.66 -8.34
C LYS A 72 13.71 -15.45 -9.56
N SER A 73 12.58 -16.14 -9.63
CA SER A 73 11.50 -15.79 -10.56
C SER A 73 10.15 -15.79 -9.85
N GLN A 74 9.28 -14.87 -10.25
CA GLN A 74 7.90 -14.78 -9.80
C GLN A 74 6.98 -14.84 -11.02
N HIS A 75 5.92 -15.62 -10.94
CA HIS A 75 4.91 -15.74 -11.97
C HIS A 75 3.53 -15.39 -11.40
N PHE A 76 2.73 -14.64 -12.16
CA PHE A 76 1.47 -14.09 -11.70
C PHE A 76 0.31 -14.46 -12.62
N GLU A 77 -0.76 -14.97 -12.05
CA GLU A 77 -2.00 -15.31 -12.75
C GLU A 77 -3.14 -14.42 -12.24
N TYR A 78 -3.94 -13.89 -13.16
CA TYR A 78 -5.01 -12.95 -12.85
C TYR A 78 -6.33 -13.42 -13.43
N SER A 79 -7.42 -13.11 -12.72
CA SER A 79 -8.79 -13.27 -13.22
C SER A 79 -9.54 -11.94 -13.18
N ALA A 80 -10.42 -11.74 -14.15
CA ALA A 80 -11.33 -10.60 -14.18
C ALA A 80 -12.59 -10.95 -13.38
N PHE A 81 -12.87 -10.17 -12.34
CA PHE A 81 -14.10 -10.26 -11.56
C PHE A 81 -15.05 -9.18 -12.03
N ILE A 82 -16.15 -9.60 -12.67
CA ILE A 82 -17.18 -8.68 -13.18
C ILE A 82 -18.23 -8.49 -12.10
N THR A 83 -18.47 -7.24 -11.71
CA THR A 83 -19.45 -6.88 -10.67
C THR A 83 -20.73 -6.30 -11.24
N ASN A 84 -20.66 -5.66 -12.41
CA ASN A 84 -21.84 -5.08 -13.06
C ASN A 84 -21.63 -4.90 -14.57
N HIS A 85 -22.74 -4.74 -15.28
CA HIS A 85 -22.82 -4.38 -16.69
C HIS A 85 -23.66 -3.11 -16.83
N ILE A 86 -23.07 -2.04 -17.36
CA ILE A 86 -23.77 -0.79 -17.60
C ILE A 86 -24.02 -0.65 -19.11
N PRO A 87 -25.28 -0.69 -19.57
CA PRO A 87 -25.60 -0.36 -20.96
C PRO A 87 -25.18 1.07 -21.27
N ALA A 88 -24.46 1.25 -22.37
CA ALA A 88 -24.01 2.54 -22.85
C ALA A 88 -24.21 2.66 -24.35
N ALA A 89 -24.26 3.90 -24.84
CA ALA A 89 -24.30 4.18 -26.27
C ALA A 89 -23.41 5.36 -26.59
N GLN A 90 -22.77 5.32 -27.74
CA GLN A 90 -22.04 6.44 -28.31
C GLN A 90 -22.74 6.88 -29.59
N THR A 91 -23.13 8.14 -29.64
CA THR A 91 -23.79 8.76 -30.79
C THR A 91 -22.80 9.62 -31.55
N TYR A 92 -22.82 9.53 -32.87
CA TYR A 92 -21.96 10.30 -33.76
C TYR A 92 -22.82 11.20 -34.64
N LEU A 93 -22.28 12.33 -35.08
CA LEU A 93 -22.90 13.16 -36.12
C LEU A 93 -22.25 12.81 -37.45
N ASN A 94 -23.04 12.35 -38.42
CA ASN A 94 -22.56 12.17 -39.78
C ASN A 94 -22.34 13.55 -40.41
N TRP A 95 -21.08 13.97 -40.57
CA TRP A 95 -20.70 15.18 -41.29
C TRP A 95 -20.31 14.82 -42.72
N TYR A 96 -21.18 15.13 -43.68
CA TYR A 96 -20.84 15.06 -45.09
C TYR A 96 -20.07 16.33 -45.46
N SER A 97 -18.83 16.21 -45.95
CA SER A 97 -18.12 17.33 -46.58
C SER A 97 -18.58 17.42 -48.03
N PRO A 98 -19.35 18.45 -48.42
CA PRO A 98 -19.73 18.62 -49.80
C PRO A 98 -18.56 19.31 -50.50
N ILE A 99 -17.73 18.56 -51.22
CA ILE A 99 -16.86 19.20 -52.21
C ILE A 99 -17.70 19.76 -53.38
N GLU A 100 -18.97 19.38 -53.52
CA GLU A 100 -19.87 19.98 -54.52
C GLU A 100 -21.34 19.99 -54.06
N SER A 101 -21.78 20.99 -53.29
CA SER A 101 -23.21 21.39 -53.30
C SER A 101 -23.46 22.68 -52.51
N GLN A 102 -23.35 23.84 -53.16
CA GLN A 102 -23.83 25.11 -52.59
C GLN A 102 -25.37 25.30 -52.69
N LEU A 103 -26.17 24.23 -52.86
CA LEU A 103 -27.61 24.38 -53.13
C LEU A 103 -28.57 23.45 -52.39
N LEU A 104 -28.16 22.76 -51.33
CA LEU A 104 -29.05 21.80 -50.66
C LEU A 104 -29.01 21.85 -49.13
N ASN A 105 -29.56 22.94 -48.60
CA ASN A 105 -30.00 23.03 -47.20
C ASN A 105 -31.26 22.19 -46.89
N LEU A 106 -31.56 21.16 -47.68
CA LEU A 106 -32.81 20.38 -47.58
C LEU A 106 -32.68 18.91 -48.04
N GLN A 107 -31.47 18.37 -48.20
CA GLN A 107 -31.34 16.94 -48.48
C GLN A 107 -31.43 16.12 -47.20
N LEU A 108 -32.59 15.49 -47.01
CA LEU A 108 -32.79 14.34 -46.13
C LEU A 108 -31.66 13.33 -46.36
N PRO A 109 -31.22 12.60 -45.32
CA PRO A 109 -30.13 11.64 -45.42
C PRO A 109 -30.36 10.69 -46.60
N VAL A 110 -29.37 10.61 -47.49
CA VAL A 110 -29.40 9.76 -48.68
C VAL A 110 -29.58 8.30 -48.23
N ASN A 111 -30.68 7.67 -48.66
CA ASN A 111 -30.98 6.24 -48.58
C ASN A 111 -30.60 5.52 -47.26
N GLY A 112 -31.47 5.61 -46.26
CA GLY A 112 -31.50 4.65 -45.14
C GLY A 112 -30.42 4.80 -44.07
N GLN A 113 -29.75 5.96 -43.98
CA GLN A 113 -28.71 6.23 -42.98
C GLN A 113 -29.20 7.26 -41.95
N ASP A 114 -29.07 6.97 -40.66
CA ASP A 114 -29.43 7.92 -39.60
C ASP A 114 -28.48 9.12 -39.59
N LYS A 115 -29.02 10.34 -39.38
CA LYS A 115 -28.22 11.56 -39.17
C LYS A 115 -27.33 11.45 -37.93
N PHE A 116 -27.80 10.69 -36.95
CA PHE A 116 -27.14 10.41 -35.68
C PHE A 116 -27.02 8.91 -35.46
N PRO A 117 -26.11 8.22 -36.17
CA PRO A 117 -25.89 6.80 -35.91
C PRO A 117 -25.38 6.64 -34.47
N HIS A 118 -25.80 5.55 -33.83
CA HIS A 118 -25.34 5.19 -32.50
C HIS A 118 -24.79 3.77 -32.49
N VAL A 119 -23.80 3.53 -31.64
CA VAL A 119 -23.34 2.19 -31.29
C VAL A 119 -23.65 1.95 -29.83
N SER A 120 -24.42 0.90 -29.58
CA SER A 120 -24.67 0.40 -28.23
C SER A 120 -23.53 -0.54 -27.83
N PHE A 121 -23.05 -0.39 -26.60
CA PHE A 121 -22.03 -1.23 -26.00
C PHE A 121 -22.31 -1.42 -24.51
N THR A 122 -21.59 -2.33 -23.87
CA THR A 122 -21.71 -2.57 -22.44
C THR A 122 -20.40 -2.21 -21.76
N ILE A 123 -20.46 -1.27 -20.82
CA ILE A 123 -19.34 -1.01 -19.92
C ILE A 123 -19.33 -2.12 -18.87
N ILE A 124 -18.22 -2.85 -18.82
CA ILE A 124 -18.00 -3.91 -17.84
C ILE A 124 -17.34 -3.30 -16.61
N CYS A 125 -18.05 -3.33 -15.49
CA CYS A 125 -17.53 -2.91 -14.20
C CYS A 125 -16.96 -4.11 -13.44
N GLY A 126 -15.85 -3.91 -12.74
CA GLY A 126 -15.19 -5.00 -12.05
C GLY A 126 -13.76 -4.66 -11.65
N GLY A 127 -12.98 -5.71 -11.39
CA GLY A 127 -11.56 -5.59 -11.10
C GLY A 127 -10.77 -6.79 -11.60
N LEU A 128 -9.54 -6.54 -12.06
CA LEU A 128 -8.60 -7.60 -12.38
C LEU A 128 -7.82 -7.92 -11.11
N LYS A 129 -7.93 -9.16 -10.63
CA LYS A 129 -7.39 -9.57 -9.33
C LYS A 129 -6.35 -10.67 -9.52
N LEU A 130 -5.29 -10.61 -8.73
CA LEU A 130 -4.23 -11.62 -8.70
C LEU A 130 -4.79 -12.87 -8.03
N ILE A 131 -5.01 -13.94 -8.79
CA ILE A 131 -5.58 -15.18 -8.24
C ILE A 131 -4.50 -16.18 -7.80
N LYS A 132 -3.29 -16.05 -8.34
CA LYS A 132 -2.17 -16.91 -7.97
C LYS A 132 -0.84 -16.24 -8.26
N GLU A 133 0.11 -16.43 -7.36
CA GLU A 133 1.52 -16.17 -7.59
C GLU A 133 2.34 -17.43 -7.34
N THR A 134 3.44 -17.56 -8.06
CA THR A 134 4.41 -18.65 -7.88
C THR A 134 5.80 -18.05 -7.80
N ASP A 135 6.43 -18.14 -6.64
CA ASP A 135 7.82 -17.79 -6.44
C ASP A 135 8.69 -19.02 -6.64
N THR A 136 9.82 -18.82 -7.30
CA THR A 136 10.87 -19.83 -7.44
C THR A 136 12.20 -19.19 -7.05
N LEU A 137 12.85 -19.75 -6.04
CA LEU A 137 14.22 -19.43 -5.66
C LEU A 137 15.13 -20.52 -6.22
N TYR A 138 16.17 -20.12 -6.94
CA TYR A 138 17.13 -21.03 -7.55
C TYR A 138 18.36 -21.19 -6.65
N ASP A 139 18.92 -22.39 -6.62
CA ASP A 139 20.20 -22.62 -5.99
C ASP A 139 21.33 -21.93 -6.77
N ASP A 140 22.24 -21.32 -6.03
CA ASP A 140 23.31 -20.48 -6.56
C ASP A 140 24.35 -21.24 -7.39
N GLN A 141 24.51 -22.55 -7.16
CA GLN A 141 25.48 -23.43 -7.83
C GLN A 141 24.80 -24.33 -8.87
N TYR A 142 23.56 -24.76 -8.60
CA TYR A 142 22.82 -25.70 -9.44
C TYR A 142 21.39 -25.22 -9.68
N THR A 143 21.15 -24.48 -10.76
CA THR A 143 19.82 -23.94 -11.11
C THR A 143 18.71 -24.99 -11.30
N SER A 144 19.05 -26.27 -11.38
CA SER A 144 18.11 -27.39 -11.36
C SER A 144 17.49 -27.63 -9.97
N ARG A 145 18.16 -27.22 -8.89
CA ARG A 145 17.65 -27.24 -7.52
C ARG A 145 16.93 -25.91 -7.26
N LYS A 146 15.69 -26.01 -6.80
CA LYS A 146 14.83 -24.85 -6.59
C LYS A 146 13.88 -25.06 -5.43
N VAL A 147 13.57 -23.96 -4.75
CA VAL A 147 12.48 -23.86 -3.79
C VAL A 147 11.35 -23.10 -4.46
N ILE A 148 10.20 -23.74 -4.57
CA ILE A 148 8.97 -23.17 -5.12
C ILE A 148 7.95 -22.97 -3.99
N THR A 149 7.32 -21.81 -3.98
CA THR A 149 6.12 -21.52 -3.19
C THR A 149 5.03 -21.03 -4.13
N SER A 150 3.80 -21.53 -3.98
CA SER A 150 2.65 -21.03 -4.75
C SER A 150 1.58 -20.53 -3.80
N THR A 151 1.19 -19.27 -3.96
CA THR A 151 0.12 -18.64 -3.19
C THR A 151 -1.09 -18.43 -4.10
N THR A 152 -2.24 -18.92 -3.68
CA THR A 152 -3.53 -18.71 -4.33
C THR A 152 -4.38 -17.76 -3.51
N TYR A 153 -5.19 -16.92 -4.18
CA TYR A 153 -6.05 -15.95 -3.53
C TYR A 153 -7.51 -16.19 -3.89
N GLN A 154 -8.38 -16.07 -2.88
CA GLN A 154 -9.82 -16.01 -3.04
C GLN A 154 -10.29 -14.61 -2.69
N TYR A 155 -11.37 -14.17 -3.31
CA TYR A 155 -11.94 -12.83 -3.12
C TYR A 155 -13.41 -12.93 -2.74
N GLU A 156 -13.89 -12.02 -1.91
CA GLU A 156 -15.33 -11.86 -1.67
C GLU A 156 -16.01 -11.12 -2.84
N GLY A 157 -17.31 -11.33 -3.03
CA GLY A 157 -18.01 -10.93 -4.26
C GLY A 157 -18.46 -9.46 -4.33
N GLN A 158 -18.51 -8.74 -3.21
CA GLN A 158 -19.09 -7.40 -3.12
C GLN A 158 -18.05 -6.30 -3.34
N HIS A 159 -16.92 -6.35 -2.63
CA HIS A 159 -15.86 -5.33 -2.68
C HIS A 159 -14.56 -5.84 -3.33
N LEU A 160 -14.54 -7.11 -3.75
CA LEU A 160 -13.38 -7.82 -4.28
C LEU A 160 -12.15 -7.72 -3.35
N GLN A 161 -12.36 -7.75 -2.04
CA GLN A 161 -11.29 -7.87 -1.04
C GLN A 161 -10.84 -9.33 -0.92
N PRO A 162 -9.54 -9.61 -0.69
CA PRO A 162 -9.06 -10.98 -0.48
C PRO A 162 -9.77 -11.63 0.71
N SER A 163 -10.53 -12.70 0.49
CA SER A 163 -11.19 -13.46 1.56
C SER A 163 -10.28 -14.52 2.17
N SER A 164 -9.34 -15.06 1.38
CA SER A 164 -8.27 -15.92 1.88
C SER A 164 -7.07 -15.94 0.93
N SER A 165 -5.93 -16.36 1.46
CA SER A 165 -4.75 -16.76 0.70
C SER A 165 -4.25 -18.11 1.18
N THR A 166 -3.90 -19.02 0.26
CA THR A 166 -3.29 -20.31 0.59
C THR A 166 -1.96 -20.46 -0.11
N THR A 167 -0.89 -20.61 0.67
CA THR A 167 0.48 -20.84 0.22
C THR A 167 0.86 -22.31 0.41
N ILE A 168 1.35 -22.93 -0.66
CA ILE A 168 1.93 -24.28 -0.63
C ILE A 168 3.44 -24.13 -0.82
N ASP A 169 4.22 -24.61 0.15
CA ASP A 169 5.68 -24.57 0.08
C ASP A 169 6.28 -25.82 -0.60
N SER A 170 7.60 -25.85 -0.78
CA SER A 170 8.29 -26.98 -1.42
C SER A 170 8.25 -28.30 -0.62
N ARG A 171 7.78 -28.26 0.63
CA ARG A 171 7.55 -29.45 1.46
C ARG A 171 6.11 -29.97 1.30
N GLY A 172 5.25 -29.24 0.58
CA GLY A 172 3.84 -29.55 0.41
C GLY A 172 2.97 -29.12 1.60
N LEU A 173 3.49 -28.29 2.51
CA LEU A 173 2.71 -27.76 3.64
C LEU A 173 1.78 -26.66 3.16
N ASN A 174 0.51 -26.75 3.55
CA ASN A 174 -0.51 -25.77 3.21
C ASN A 174 -0.65 -24.74 4.32
N GLN A 175 -0.31 -23.49 4.03
CA GLN A 175 -0.48 -22.35 4.92
C GLN A 175 -1.64 -21.50 4.42
N THR A 176 -2.75 -21.45 5.17
CA THR A 176 -3.93 -20.70 4.79
C THR A 176 -4.15 -19.54 5.75
N ARG A 177 -4.31 -18.33 5.20
CA ARG A 177 -4.75 -17.14 5.91
C ARG A 177 -6.14 -16.76 5.47
N HIS A 178 -7.08 -16.67 6.40
CA HIS A 178 -8.42 -16.14 6.17
C HIS A 178 -8.52 -14.70 6.66
N PHE A 179 -9.26 -13.87 5.93
CA PHE A 179 -9.45 -12.45 6.22
C PHE A 179 -10.93 -12.14 6.41
N TRP A 180 -11.24 -11.37 7.44
CA TRP A 180 -12.56 -10.82 7.68
C TRP A 180 -12.54 -9.31 7.74
N TYR A 181 -13.60 -8.67 7.25
CA TYR A 181 -13.68 -7.22 7.06
C TYR A 181 -14.90 -6.61 7.78
N PRO A 182 -14.89 -5.29 8.05
CA PRO A 182 -15.95 -4.64 8.84
C PRO A 182 -17.37 -4.77 8.28
N PHE A 183 -17.52 -4.95 6.97
CA PHE A 183 -18.81 -5.00 6.28
C PHE A 183 -19.49 -6.37 6.34
N GLN A 184 -18.77 -7.41 6.78
CA GLN A 184 -19.29 -8.77 6.80
C GLN A 184 -20.16 -9.00 8.04
N SER A 185 -21.19 -9.82 7.89
CA SER A 185 -22.05 -10.27 9.00
C SER A 185 -21.45 -11.48 9.71
N GLY A 186 -21.78 -11.66 11.00
CA GLY A 186 -21.42 -12.85 11.76
C GLY A 186 -19.92 -12.96 12.10
N LEU A 187 -19.26 -11.81 12.30
CA LEU A 187 -17.84 -11.78 12.63
C LEU A 187 -17.58 -12.46 14.00
N PRO A 188 -16.69 -13.46 14.06
CA PRO A 188 -16.37 -14.16 15.31
C PRO A 188 -15.68 -13.22 16.31
N GLY A 189 -15.93 -13.40 17.60
CA GLY A 189 -15.21 -12.68 18.66
C GLY A 189 -15.59 -11.21 18.86
N TYR A 190 -16.55 -10.68 18.10
CA TYR A 190 -17.05 -9.31 18.26
C TYR A 190 -18.36 -9.26 19.04
N ASP A 191 -18.39 -8.45 20.09
CA ASP A 191 -19.61 -8.14 20.83
C ASP A 191 -20.48 -7.09 20.10
N ALA A 192 -21.62 -6.74 20.70
CA ALA A 192 -22.57 -5.79 20.13
C ALA A 192 -21.99 -4.35 20.02
N THR A 193 -21.13 -3.96 20.94
CA THR A 193 -20.50 -2.63 20.95
C THR A 193 -19.50 -2.51 19.81
N GLN A 194 -18.62 -3.50 19.65
CA GLN A 194 -17.69 -3.56 18.54
C GLN A 194 -18.43 -3.66 17.20
N SER A 195 -19.47 -4.49 17.10
CA SER A 195 -20.27 -4.61 15.88
C SER A 195 -20.86 -3.26 15.42
N SER A 196 -21.24 -2.40 16.37
CA SER A 196 -21.71 -1.03 16.07
C SER A 196 -20.58 -0.14 15.53
N MET A 197 -19.36 -0.25 16.09
CA MET A 197 -18.18 0.43 15.57
C MET A 197 -17.82 -0.04 14.16
N LEU A 198 -17.89 -1.35 13.89
CA LEU A 198 -17.66 -1.92 12.56
C LEU A 198 -18.69 -1.44 11.53
N SER A 199 -19.96 -1.27 11.94
CA SER A 199 -20.99 -0.65 11.11
C SER A 199 -20.64 0.81 10.79
N THR A 200 -20.12 1.58 11.76
CA THR A 200 -19.65 2.96 11.52
C THR A 200 -18.43 3.02 10.60
N LEU A 201 -17.52 2.03 10.67
CA LEU A 201 -16.42 1.92 9.70
C LEU A 201 -16.95 1.68 8.30
N THR A 202 -17.91 0.77 8.17
CA THR A 202 -18.53 0.43 6.89
C THR A 202 -19.25 1.61 6.25
N SER A 203 -20.07 2.34 7.03
CA SER A 203 -20.78 3.53 6.52
C SER A 203 -19.84 4.65 6.08
N ASN A 204 -18.65 4.72 6.67
CA ASN A 204 -17.60 5.69 6.33
C ASN A 204 -16.63 5.17 5.24
N ASN A 205 -16.95 4.07 4.56
CA ASN A 205 -16.10 3.43 3.55
C ASN A 205 -14.70 3.02 4.05
N ARG A 206 -14.54 2.83 5.36
CA ARG A 206 -13.29 2.34 5.98
C ARG A 206 -13.26 0.82 6.02
N ILE A 207 -13.36 0.20 4.86
CA ILE A 207 -13.53 -1.26 4.67
C ILE A 207 -12.30 -1.98 4.11
N GLY A 208 -11.23 -1.25 3.78
CA GLY A 208 -10.07 -1.81 3.08
C GLY A 208 -9.14 -2.67 3.94
N PHE A 209 -9.26 -2.61 5.26
CA PHE A 209 -8.41 -3.36 6.19
C PHE A 209 -9.19 -4.48 6.87
N PRO A 210 -8.63 -5.70 6.93
CA PRO A 210 -9.24 -6.78 7.67
C PRO A 210 -9.25 -6.48 9.17
N VAL A 211 -10.34 -6.84 9.84
CA VAL A 211 -10.52 -6.69 11.28
C VAL A 211 -10.20 -7.98 12.03
N GLU A 212 -10.32 -9.14 11.37
CA GLU A 212 -9.83 -10.41 11.90
C GLU A 212 -9.05 -11.18 10.84
N GLN A 213 -8.02 -11.89 11.26
CA GLN A 213 -7.24 -12.81 10.45
C GLN A 213 -7.00 -14.12 11.20
N LYS A 214 -7.07 -15.25 10.49
CA LYS A 214 -6.73 -16.57 11.03
C LYS A 214 -5.74 -17.28 10.13
N ASP A 215 -4.64 -17.71 10.73
CA ASP A 215 -3.58 -18.48 10.08
C ASP A 215 -3.68 -19.94 10.49
N SER A 216 -3.74 -20.82 9.51
CA SER A 216 -3.78 -22.27 9.68
C SER A 216 -2.66 -22.95 8.90
N THR A 217 -2.13 -24.04 9.42
CA THR A 217 -1.19 -24.92 8.71
C THR A 217 -1.78 -26.32 8.64
N ASP A 218 -1.91 -26.86 7.43
CA ASP A 218 -2.57 -28.13 7.13
C ASP A 218 -3.95 -28.27 7.80
N GLY A 219 -4.73 -27.17 7.74
CA GLY A 219 -6.07 -27.09 8.32
C GLY A 219 -6.10 -26.89 9.85
N VAL A 220 -4.96 -26.89 10.53
CA VAL A 220 -4.86 -26.65 11.97
C VAL A 220 -4.64 -25.17 12.24
N LEU A 221 -5.54 -24.55 13.01
CA LEU A 221 -5.41 -23.15 13.45
C LEU A 221 -4.12 -22.95 14.26
N MET A 222 -3.31 -21.98 13.86
CA MET A 222 -2.04 -21.62 14.50
C MET A 222 -2.11 -20.26 15.17
N HIS A 223 -2.73 -19.28 14.52
CA HIS A 223 -2.81 -17.92 15.03
C HIS A 223 -4.15 -17.26 14.67
N THR A 224 -4.68 -16.46 15.59
CA THR A 224 -5.76 -15.51 15.31
C THR A 224 -5.28 -14.12 15.67
N ALA A 225 -5.55 -13.13 14.81
CA ALA A 225 -5.35 -11.72 15.09
C ALA A 225 -6.68 -10.98 14.93
N ARG A 226 -7.15 -10.27 15.96
CA ARG A 226 -8.40 -9.50 15.95
C ARG A 226 -8.16 -8.05 16.36
N GLN A 227 -8.64 -7.11 15.56
CA GLN A 227 -8.61 -5.67 15.83
C GLN A 227 -9.93 -5.23 16.45
N GLU A 228 -9.88 -4.72 17.67
CA GLU A 228 -10.99 -4.04 18.32
C GLU A 228 -10.79 -2.53 18.26
N PHE A 229 -11.90 -1.80 18.30
CA PHE A 229 -11.95 -0.35 18.17
C PHE A 229 -12.41 0.28 19.48
N ARG A 230 -12.17 1.58 19.59
CA ARG A 230 -12.70 2.42 20.65
C ARG A 230 -13.22 3.73 20.06
N TYR A 231 -14.21 4.33 20.70
CA TYR A 231 -14.71 5.62 20.29
C TYR A 231 -13.80 6.75 20.79
N LEU A 232 -13.51 7.69 19.89
CA LEU A 232 -13.16 9.06 20.20
C LEU A 232 -14.32 9.94 19.72
N GLY A 233 -15.18 10.38 20.64
CA GLY A 233 -16.48 10.95 20.27
C GLY A 233 -17.34 9.93 19.53
N SER A 234 -17.68 10.21 18.27
CA SER A 234 -18.43 9.29 17.38
C SER A 234 -17.55 8.48 16.43
N TYR A 235 -16.22 8.70 16.45
CA TYR A 235 -15.31 8.07 15.50
C TYR A 235 -14.68 6.81 16.08
N PRO A 236 -14.84 5.63 15.45
CA PRO A 236 -14.12 4.44 15.85
C PRO A 236 -12.66 4.53 15.41
N LEU A 237 -11.76 4.53 16.38
CA LEU A 237 -10.30 4.49 16.20
C LEU A 237 -9.76 3.14 16.72
N PRO A 238 -8.55 2.71 16.29
CA PRO A 238 -7.93 1.50 16.80
C PRO A 238 -7.93 1.45 18.34
N GLY A 239 -8.42 0.35 18.91
CA GLY A 239 -8.53 0.17 20.36
C GLY A 239 -7.49 -0.81 20.86
N ALA A 240 -7.58 -2.06 20.42
CA ALA A 240 -6.65 -3.11 20.82
C ALA A 240 -6.49 -4.14 19.70
N ILE A 241 -5.34 -4.81 19.70
CA ILE A 241 -5.10 -5.98 18.86
C ILE A 241 -4.97 -7.19 19.78
N TYR A 242 -5.82 -8.18 19.57
CA TYR A 242 -5.81 -9.44 20.29
C TYR A 242 -5.18 -10.52 19.44
N PHE A 243 -4.28 -11.28 20.05
CA PHE A 243 -3.72 -12.49 19.47
C PHE A 243 -4.21 -13.72 20.24
N ALA A 244 -4.33 -14.84 19.54
CA ALA A 244 -4.52 -16.15 20.15
C ALA A 244 -3.61 -17.16 19.46
N HIS A 245 -2.96 -18.00 20.26
CA HIS A 245 -2.18 -19.13 19.75
C HIS A 245 -3.06 -20.37 19.71
N ARG A 246 -3.23 -20.93 18.51
CA ARG A 246 -4.14 -22.05 18.26
C ARG A 246 -5.55 -21.74 18.78
N ALA A 247 -6.15 -22.67 19.53
CA ALA A 247 -7.43 -22.50 20.22
C ALA A 247 -7.27 -22.01 21.68
N GLY A 248 -6.16 -21.33 21.99
CA GLY A 248 -5.93 -20.71 23.29
C GLY A 248 -6.81 -19.48 23.51
N ALA A 249 -6.77 -18.94 24.73
CA ALA A 249 -7.46 -17.69 25.05
C ALA A 249 -6.80 -16.49 24.35
N ASP A 250 -7.62 -15.51 24.03
CA ASP A 250 -7.17 -14.24 23.48
C ASP A 250 -6.34 -13.46 24.52
N PHE A 251 -5.26 -12.82 24.08
CA PHE A 251 -4.51 -11.84 24.86
C PHE A 251 -4.26 -10.57 24.05
N LYS A 252 -4.27 -9.41 24.71
CA LYS A 252 -3.98 -8.13 24.05
C LYS A 252 -2.50 -8.07 23.70
N LYS A 253 -2.18 -8.05 22.41
CA LYS A 253 -0.83 -7.81 21.92
C LYS A 253 -0.44 -6.34 22.04
N THR A 254 -1.38 -5.46 21.74
CA THR A 254 -1.24 -4.00 21.88
C THR A 254 -2.58 -3.42 22.29
N GLU A 255 -2.57 -2.45 23.18
CA GLU A 255 -3.75 -1.70 23.64
C GLU A 255 -3.48 -0.20 23.55
N VAL A 256 -4.28 0.53 22.78
CA VAL A 256 -4.27 1.99 22.74
C VAL A 256 -5.09 2.51 23.92
N LEU A 257 -4.43 3.20 24.84
CA LEU A 257 -5.00 3.70 26.08
C LEU A 257 -5.60 5.09 25.94
N ALA A 258 -5.02 5.94 25.09
CA ALA A 258 -5.49 7.30 24.92
C ALA A 258 -5.19 7.87 23.52
N TYR A 259 -6.03 8.82 23.14
CA TYR A 259 -5.92 9.66 21.97
C TYR A 259 -5.96 11.13 22.39
N ASP A 260 -5.32 12.01 21.62
CA ASP A 260 -5.57 13.45 21.70
C ASP A 260 -6.87 13.82 20.95
N ASN A 261 -7.23 15.11 20.98
CA ASN A 261 -8.43 15.62 20.30
C ASN A 261 -8.34 15.57 18.76
N HIS A 262 -7.16 15.34 18.20
CA HIS A 262 -6.93 15.21 16.77
C HIS A 262 -6.95 13.73 16.31
N GLY A 263 -7.14 12.79 17.24
CA GLY A 263 -7.15 11.35 16.94
C GLY A 263 -5.76 10.73 16.86
N HIS A 264 -4.73 11.42 17.37
CA HIS A 264 -3.40 10.86 17.48
C HIS A 264 -3.24 10.02 18.75
N ILE A 265 -2.56 8.88 18.64
CA ILE A 265 -2.25 8.04 19.80
C ILE A 265 -1.31 8.83 20.72
N THR A 266 -1.70 9.03 21.98
CA THR A 266 -0.85 9.63 23.01
C THR A 266 -0.24 8.59 23.92
N GLU A 267 -0.94 7.47 24.12
CA GLU A 267 -0.48 6.38 24.98
C GLU A 267 -1.02 5.03 24.54
N GLN A 268 -0.15 4.02 24.56
CA GLN A 268 -0.48 2.62 24.32
C GLN A 268 0.32 1.73 25.26
N LYS A 269 -0.04 0.45 25.31
CA LYS A 269 0.58 -0.57 26.15
C LYS A 269 0.80 -1.85 25.37
N GLY A 270 1.98 -2.44 25.52
CA GLY A 270 2.31 -3.75 24.94
C GLY A 270 1.75 -4.92 25.78
N ASP A 271 1.91 -6.14 25.27
CA ASP A 271 1.61 -7.37 26.00
C ASP A 271 2.53 -7.61 27.21
N ASP A 272 3.70 -6.99 27.21
CA ASP A 272 4.62 -6.92 28.34
C ASP A 272 4.16 -5.97 29.46
N GLY A 273 3.06 -5.25 29.26
CA GLY A 273 2.54 -4.25 30.19
C GLY A 273 3.31 -2.92 30.17
N VAL A 274 4.30 -2.76 29.30
CA VAL A 274 5.12 -1.55 29.22
C VAL A 274 4.38 -0.47 28.43
N LEU A 275 4.33 0.73 28.98
CA LEU A 275 3.73 1.89 28.33
C LEU A 275 4.62 2.41 27.20
N THR A 276 4.00 2.80 26.10
CA THR A 276 4.60 3.62 25.05
C THR A 276 3.77 4.87 24.87
N SER A 277 4.37 6.02 25.10
CA SER A 277 3.73 7.33 24.96
C SER A 277 4.33 8.12 23.82
N TYR A 278 3.51 8.99 23.24
CA TYR A 278 3.89 9.83 22.10
C TYR A 278 3.58 11.29 22.40
N LEU A 279 4.54 12.16 22.12
CA LEU A 279 4.30 13.60 22.09
C LEU A 279 4.21 14.06 20.64
N TRP A 280 3.22 14.88 20.35
CA TRP A 280 2.96 15.45 19.02
C TRP A 280 3.32 16.92 19.04
N GLY A 281 4.19 17.34 18.13
CA GLY A 281 4.67 18.71 17.99
C GLY A 281 4.24 19.32 16.66
N TYR A 282 4.76 20.51 16.36
CA TYR A 282 4.37 21.28 15.17
C TYR A 282 2.85 21.52 15.13
N ASN A 283 2.25 21.87 16.27
CA ASN A 283 0.80 22.01 16.45
C ASN A 283 0.03 20.73 16.11
N GLY A 284 0.53 19.59 16.61
CA GLY A 284 -0.10 18.28 16.46
C GLY A 284 0.14 17.60 15.11
N LEU A 285 0.97 18.14 14.22
CA LEU A 285 1.15 17.58 12.87
C LEU A 285 2.08 16.35 12.84
N TYR A 286 3.06 16.27 13.74
CA TYR A 286 4.09 15.23 13.68
C TYR A 286 4.43 14.67 15.07
N PRO A 287 4.70 13.36 15.21
CA PRO A 287 5.18 12.79 16.46
C PRO A 287 6.64 13.20 16.66
N VAL A 288 6.91 13.98 17.72
CA VAL A 288 8.24 14.51 18.04
C VAL A 288 8.95 13.71 19.13
N ALA A 289 8.21 12.89 19.89
CA ALA A 289 8.81 11.95 20.82
C ALA A 289 8.05 10.61 20.85
N LYS A 290 8.78 9.51 20.94
CA LYS A 290 8.29 8.18 21.30
C LYS A 290 9.02 7.73 22.56
N ILE A 291 8.27 7.43 23.61
CA ILE A 291 8.80 7.19 24.95
C ILE A 291 8.31 5.83 25.42
N ILE A 292 9.20 4.87 25.59
CA ILE A 292 8.88 3.55 26.14
C ILE A 292 9.28 3.51 27.61
N GLY A 293 8.34 3.12 28.48
CA GLY A 293 8.58 2.96 29.93
C GLY A 293 8.14 4.15 30.80
N ALA A 294 7.48 5.16 30.24
CA ALA A 294 6.89 6.27 30.99
C ALA A 294 5.51 6.64 30.42
N SER A 295 4.68 7.30 31.24
CA SER A 295 3.34 7.75 30.82
C SER A 295 3.38 9.05 30.03
N TYR A 296 2.32 9.30 29.26
CA TYR A 296 2.14 10.55 28.52
C TYR A 296 2.14 11.75 29.46
N GLN A 297 1.44 11.63 30.59
CA GLN A 297 1.34 12.72 31.57
C GLN A 297 2.71 13.10 32.13
N SER A 298 3.53 12.11 32.52
CA SER A 298 4.89 12.38 33.05
C SER A 298 5.79 13.04 32.01
N ALA A 299 5.68 12.63 30.73
CA ALA A 299 6.45 13.21 29.64
C ALA A 299 5.99 14.63 29.28
N PHE A 300 4.68 14.85 29.16
CA PHE A 300 4.11 16.13 28.77
C PHE A 300 4.44 17.25 29.76
N GLN A 301 4.53 16.94 31.07
CA GLN A 301 4.93 17.91 32.09
C GLN A 301 6.39 18.37 32.00
N LEU A 302 7.24 17.65 31.27
CA LEU A 302 8.67 17.98 31.11
C LEU A 302 8.94 18.87 29.89
N VAL A 303 8.01 18.93 28.94
CA VAL A 303 8.18 19.63 27.66
C VAL A 303 7.28 20.85 27.62
N SER A 304 7.79 21.97 27.10
CA SER A 304 7.00 23.19 26.95
C SER A 304 5.86 22.99 25.95
N ASP A 305 4.62 23.22 26.40
CA ASP A 305 3.43 23.21 25.55
C ASP A 305 3.54 24.22 24.38
N ALA A 306 4.16 25.37 24.62
CA ALA A 306 4.41 26.37 23.58
C ALA A 306 5.39 25.87 22.50
N ALA A 307 6.30 24.96 22.84
CA ALA A 307 7.20 24.35 21.86
C ALA A 307 6.46 23.32 20.99
N LEU A 308 5.61 22.50 21.60
CA LEU A 308 4.80 21.51 20.89
C LEU A 308 3.76 22.14 19.97
N ASN A 309 3.12 23.24 20.40
CA ASN A 309 2.08 23.94 19.65
C ASN A 309 2.58 25.04 18.69
N ASN A 310 3.87 25.01 18.33
CA ASN A 310 4.45 25.96 17.37
C ASN A 310 4.79 25.26 16.04
N SER A 311 4.03 25.56 14.99
CA SER A 311 4.22 24.98 13.65
C SER A 311 5.52 25.40 12.96
N SER A 312 6.14 26.49 13.42
CA SER A 312 7.32 27.12 12.80
C SER A 312 8.54 27.08 13.73
N ILE A 313 8.50 26.25 14.77
CA ILE A 313 9.63 26.05 15.67
C ILE A 313 10.85 25.54 14.91
N SER A 314 12.02 26.08 15.22
CA SER A 314 13.26 25.59 14.64
C SER A 314 13.63 24.22 15.21
N ASP A 315 14.31 23.43 14.40
CA ASP A 315 14.93 22.17 14.79
C ASP A 315 15.71 22.26 16.11
N GLN A 316 16.49 23.33 16.28
CA GLN A 316 17.31 23.52 17.47
C GLN A 316 16.45 23.76 18.72
N SER A 317 15.41 24.60 18.60
CA SER A 317 14.50 24.88 19.71
C SER A 317 13.67 23.65 20.07
N MET A 318 13.23 22.87 19.07
CA MET A 318 12.50 21.62 19.30
C MET A 318 13.38 20.59 20.02
N ARG A 319 14.61 20.34 19.56
CA ARG A 319 15.55 19.44 20.26
C ARG A 319 15.80 19.88 21.70
N GLY A 320 16.09 21.16 21.91
CA GLY A 320 16.33 21.70 23.26
C GLY A 320 15.12 21.54 24.19
N ALA A 321 13.89 21.64 23.68
CA ALA A 321 12.68 21.39 24.46
C ALA A 321 12.51 19.89 24.82
N LEU A 322 12.90 18.99 23.92
CA LEU A 322 12.78 17.54 24.10
C LEU A 322 13.91 16.93 24.93
N ASP A 323 15.06 17.60 25.07
CA ASP A 323 16.18 17.13 25.88
C ASP A 323 15.81 16.89 27.35
N ALA A 324 14.84 17.66 27.87
CA ALA A 324 14.31 17.51 29.22
C ALA A 324 13.68 16.12 29.49
N LEU A 325 13.24 15.40 28.45
CA LEU A 325 12.68 14.07 28.60
C LEU A 325 13.71 13.06 29.12
N ARG A 326 14.95 13.14 28.64
CA ARG A 326 16.01 12.17 29.00
C ARG A 326 16.48 12.33 30.43
N THR A 327 16.50 13.56 30.93
CA THR A 327 16.86 13.85 32.33
C THR A 327 15.68 13.63 33.26
N GLY A 328 14.46 13.96 32.84
CA GLY A 328 13.26 13.85 33.67
C GLY A 328 12.64 12.45 33.74
N LEU A 329 12.98 11.54 32.84
CA LEU A 329 12.46 10.15 32.81
C LEU A 329 13.60 9.13 32.86
N PRO A 330 14.33 9.02 33.99
CA PRO A 330 15.40 8.04 34.12
C PRO A 330 14.86 6.62 33.94
N GLY A 331 15.41 5.87 33.00
CA GLY A 331 15.01 4.49 32.68
C GLY A 331 14.01 4.35 31.53
N ALA A 332 13.45 5.46 31.02
CA ALA A 332 12.67 5.43 29.79
C ALA A 332 13.58 5.35 28.56
N ARG A 333 13.15 4.62 27.52
CA ARG A 333 13.80 4.61 26.21
C ARG A 333 13.12 5.64 25.32
N ILE A 334 13.85 6.67 24.94
CA ILE A 334 13.30 7.86 24.29
C ILE A 334 13.88 8.00 22.89
N TRP A 335 12.99 8.09 21.91
CA TRP A 335 13.30 8.57 20.57
C TRP A 335 12.70 9.96 20.40
N THR A 336 13.46 10.87 19.81
CA THR A 336 13.02 12.24 19.54
C THR A 336 13.28 12.61 18.09
N TYR A 337 12.38 13.39 17.50
CA TYR A 337 12.38 13.72 16.09
C TYR A 337 12.16 15.21 15.87
N THR A 338 12.83 15.77 14.87
CA THR A 338 12.49 17.06 14.28
C THR A 338 12.10 16.90 12.83
N TYR A 339 11.38 17.86 12.29
CA TYR A 339 10.81 17.80 10.95
C TYR A 339 11.00 19.11 10.20
N LEU A 340 11.17 18.96 8.88
CA LEU A 340 10.89 20.00 7.91
C LEU A 340 9.44 19.77 7.43
N PRO A 341 8.48 20.63 7.83
CA PRO A 341 7.07 20.42 7.53
C PRO A 341 6.79 20.22 6.04
N GLY A 342 6.02 19.19 5.71
CA GLY A 342 5.68 18.83 4.33
C GLY A 342 6.79 18.09 3.57
N ILE A 343 7.99 17.92 4.15
CA ILE A 343 9.11 17.21 3.54
C ILE A 343 9.44 15.92 4.30
N GLY A 344 9.78 16.00 5.58
CA GLY A 344 10.15 14.81 6.35
C GLY A 344 10.93 15.10 7.62
N VAL A 345 11.44 14.03 8.25
CA VAL A 345 12.28 14.08 9.46
C VAL A 345 13.61 14.77 9.11
N THR A 346 14.05 15.73 9.92
CA THR A 346 15.36 16.40 9.77
C THR A 346 16.40 15.91 10.75
N SER A 347 15.97 15.43 11.92
CA SER A 347 16.84 14.72 12.85
C SER A 347 16.09 13.65 13.64
N GLU A 348 16.79 12.58 13.97
CA GLU A 348 16.33 11.53 14.88
C GLU A 348 17.40 11.32 15.95
N GLN A 349 16.98 11.28 17.22
CA GLN A 349 17.85 10.88 18.31
C GLN A 349 17.30 9.64 19.02
N GLY A 350 18.11 8.58 19.07
CA GLY A 350 17.78 7.32 19.73
C GLY A 350 17.91 7.35 21.26
N PRO A 351 17.54 6.23 21.92
CA PRO A 351 17.61 6.06 23.38
C PRO A 351 19.05 5.94 23.90
N ASP A 352 19.98 5.57 23.04
CA ASP A 352 21.43 5.52 23.28
C ASP A 352 22.11 6.89 23.11
N GLY A 353 21.34 7.92 22.72
CA GLY A 353 21.85 9.27 22.46
C GLY A 353 22.36 9.47 21.04
N THR A 354 22.36 8.43 20.19
CA THR A 354 22.78 8.51 18.80
C THR A 354 21.89 9.48 18.05
N LEU A 355 22.47 10.55 17.53
CA LEU A 355 21.79 11.61 16.78
C LEU A 355 22.16 11.49 15.30
N GLN A 356 21.15 11.46 14.45
CA GLN A 356 21.28 11.45 13.00
C GLN A 356 20.57 12.65 12.39
N TYR A 357 21.11 13.15 11.29
CA TYR A 357 20.55 14.26 10.52
C TYR A 357 20.23 13.82 9.10
N TYR A 358 19.09 14.28 8.61
CA TYR A 358 18.57 13.96 7.29
C TYR A 358 18.51 15.24 6.46
N SER A 359 19.02 15.18 5.24
CA SER A 359 19.01 16.31 4.31
C SER A 359 18.28 15.94 3.03
N TYR A 360 17.57 16.90 2.48
CA TYR A 360 16.74 16.73 1.29
C TYR A 360 17.18 17.66 0.17
N ASP A 361 16.94 17.26 -1.08
CA ASP A 361 17.05 18.16 -2.22
C ASP A 361 15.85 19.11 -2.32
N SER A 362 15.87 20.02 -3.31
CA SER A 362 14.80 20.99 -3.54
C SER A 362 13.45 20.38 -3.94
N LEU A 363 13.42 19.09 -4.27
CA LEU A 363 12.20 18.34 -4.58
C LEU A 363 11.70 17.53 -3.37
N GLY A 364 12.34 17.66 -2.21
CA GLY A 364 11.97 16.96 -0.98
C GLY A 364 12.43 15.49 -0.94
N ARG A 365 13.41 15.09 -1.76
CA ARG A 365 13.95 13.73 -1.76
C ARG A 365 15.17 13.63 -0.85
N LEU A 366 15.27 12.57 -0.05
CA LEU A 366 16.39 12.35 0.88
C LEU A 366 17.70 12.19 0.11
N ILE A 367 18.70 13.02 0.37
CA ILE A 367 20.01 12.99 -0.30
C ILE A 367 21.17 12.56 0.59
N SER A 368 21.07 12.77 1.92
CA SER A 368 22.10 12.29 2.84
C SER A 368 21.56 12.04 4.25
N ILE A 369 22.11 11.02 4.89
CA ILE A 369 22.00 10.77 6.33
C ILE A 369 23.39 10.96 6.94
N ARG A 370 23.47 11.72 8.03
CA ARG A 370 24.73 12.02 8.72
C ARG A 370 24.62 11.73 10.21
N ASP A 371 25.74 11.39 10.83
CA ASP A 371 25.83 11.28 12.29
C ASP A 371 25.98 12.66 12.96
N ASN A 372 26.09 12.66 14.29
CA ASN A 372 26.26 13.86 15.10
C ASN A 372 27.56 14.63 14.83
N GLU A 373 28.59 13.96 14.32
CA GLU A 373 29.89 14.54 13.98
C GLU A 373 29.89 15.11 12.55
N GLY A 374 28.80 14.91 11.80
CA GLY A 374 28.64 15.34 10.42
C GLY A 374 29.21 14.36 9.41
N ASN A 375 29.65 13.16 9.82
CA ASN A 375 30.10 12.12 8.91
C ASN A 375 28.89 11.56 8.15
N ILE A 376 29.10 11.30 6.87
CA ILE A 376 28.07 10.75 6.00
C ILE A 376 27.93 9.25 6.28
N LEU A 377 26.75 8.85 6.74
CA LEU A 377 26.38 7.44 6.91
C LEU A 377 25.83 6.86 5.60
N GLU A 378 25.03 7.66 4.88
CA GLU A 378 24.39 7.23 3.63
C GLU A 378 24.17 8.42 2.68
N THR A 379 24.22 8.16 1.38
CA THR A 379 23.85 9.13 0.33
C THR A 379 23.01 8.49 -0.76
N HIS A 380 22.10 9.29 -1.33
CA HIS A 380 21.27 8.87 -2.45
C HIS A 380 21.47 9.82 -3.64
N SER A 381 21.57 9.25 -4.83
CA SER A 381 21.70 10.01 -6.08
C SER A 381 20.54 9.67 -7.02
N TYR A 382 19.71 10.66 -7.33
CA TYR A 382 18.56 10.49 -8.21
C TYR A 382 18.89 11.03 -9.60
N HIS A 383 18.86 10.17 -10.61
CA HIS A 383 19.01 10.56 -12.01
C HIS A 383 17.63 10.62 -12.66
N ASN A 384 17.21 11.82 -13.06
CA ASN A 384 16.05 11.98 -13.92
C ASN A 384 16.52 11.71 -15.34
N VAL A 385 16.11 10.57 -15.92
CA VAL A 385 16.29 10.34 -17.36
C VAL A 385 15.29 11.25 -18.05
N ASN A 386 15.76 12.37 -18.59
CA ASN A 386 14.92 13.15 -19.50
C ASN A 386 14.59 12.27 -20.72
N PRO A 387 13.31 12.20 -21.13
CA PRO A 387 12.87 11.40 -22.27
C PRO A 387 13.44 11.86 -23.61
#